data_AF-A0A4V2W7E6-F1
#
_entry.id   AF-A0A4V2W7E6-F1
#
_cell.length_a   1.000
_cell.length_b   1.000
_cell.length_c   1.000
_cell.angle_alpha   90.00
_cell.angle_beta   90.00
_cell.angle_gamma   90.00
#
_symmetry.space_group_name_H-M   'P 1'
#
loop_
_entity.id
_entity.type
_entity.pdbx_description
1 polymer ?
#
loop_
_entity_poly.entity_id
_entity_poly.type
_entity_poly.pdbx_seq_one_letter_code
_entity_poly.pdbx_strand_id
1 'polypeptide(L)'
;MQDHRLGPGSASLRPADDPWHDFEHTLTGHLRRPGAVGAMEFRAPSQPSGGQGRCTVQLAAGGAVAWVTARPAGHDLVEEMIAHTAPTSPAPIARAVVDVCRDRLGVPHPQLLTLRCEGTVGRYTGALRLIRSDSVPVGRDPADYPNPIDVAVEVEDHVDARERYEAIIEQVTGRPCVVDEVGHLVFDHVGHRMHVSFTEDEPFARIWAWVVRGVRSRAEAALEIARLNLDDDLTSWVLDGRHVMQRTTVPVAPFLPRHAQHALEHFLLTYAATRDQVAARLGPRTRS
;
A
#
# COMPACT_ATOMS: atom_id res chain seq x y z
N MET A 1 -34.41 -26.28 49.22
CA MET A 1 -34.61 -25.00 48.53
C MET A 1 -33.42 -24.81 47.60
N GLN A 2 -33.65 -25.24 46.35
CA GLN A 2 -32.95 -24.97 45.08
C GLN A 2 -31.43 -25.16 44.92
N ASP A 3 -31.14 -26.27 44.22
CA ASP A 3 -30.08 -26.48 43.24
C ASP A 3 -29.78 -25.26 42.36
N HIS A 4 -28.49 -24.96 42.18
CA HIS A 4 -27.89 -24.37 40.97
C HIS A 4 -26.42 -24.83 40.86
N ARG A 5 -26.23 -26.04 40.33
CA ARG A 5 -24.96 -26.49 39.72
C ARG A 5 -25.29 -27.13 38.37
N LEU A 6 -25.58 -26.29 37.39
CA LEU A 6 -25.54 -26.68 35.98
C LEU A 6 -24.21 -26.15 35.44
N GLY A 7 -23.21 -27.03 35.37
CA GLY A 7 -22.02 -26.79 34.58
C GLY A 7 -22.39 -26.66 33.10
N PRO A 8 -21.62 -25.89 32.30
CA PRO A 8 -21.78 -25.93 30.86
C PRO A 8 -21.54 -27.37 30.40
N GLY A 9 -22.54 -27.93 29.74
CA GLY A 9 -22.56 -29.31 29.30
C GLY A 9 -21.28 -29.70 28.57
N SER A 10 -20.74 -30.85 28.97
CA SER A 10 -19.69 -31.55 28.24
C SER A 10 -20.15 -31.81 26.81
N ALA A 11 -19.78 -30.93 25.89
CA ALA A 11 -19.79 -31.24 24.48
C ALA A 11 -18.72 -32.31 24.25
N SER A 12 -19.17 -33.49 23.82
CA SER A 12 -18.33 -34.60 23.40
C SER A 12 -17.28 -34.09 22.40
N LEU A 13 -15.99 -34.21 22.78
CA LEU A 13 -14.86 -34.07 21.86
C LEU A 13 -14.87 -35.27 20.92
N ARG A 14 -15.76 -35.26 19.93
CA ARG A 14 -15.58 -36.08 18.73
C ARG A 14 -14.42 -35.46 17.93
N PRO A 15 -13.60 -36.27 17.23
CA PRO A 15 -12.62 -35.74 16.29
C PRO A 15 -13.39 -34.86 15.31
N ALA A 16 -12.96 -33.62 15.10
CA ALA A 16 -13.65 -32.72 14.20
C ALA A 16 -13.77 -33.38 12.82
N ASP A 17 -15.00 -33.65 12.40
CA ASP A 17 -15.34 -33.85 10.99
C ASP A 17 -14.75 -32.66 10.20
N ASP A 18 -14.22 -32.91 8.99
CA ASP A 18 -13.57 -31.90 8.16
C ASP A 18 -14.39 -30.59 8.17
N PRO A 19 -13.87 -29.47 8.71
CA PRO A 19 -14.65 -28.25 8.87
C PRO A 19 -15.16 -27.70 7.54
N TRP A 20 -14.51 -28.05 6.43
CA TRP A 20 -14.97 -27.74 5.08
C TRP A 20 -16.20 -28.54 4.66
N HIS A 21 -16.40 -29.75 5.20
CA HIS A 21 -17.59 -30.57 4.94
C HIS A 21 -18.86 -29.94 5.51
N ASP A 22 -18.81 -29.51 6.78
CA ASP A 22 -19.93 -28.81 7.43
C ASP A 22 -20.25 -27.48 6.74
N PHE A 23 -19.21 -26.79 6.28
CA PHE A 23 -19.34 -25.57 5.50
C PHE A 23 -19.98 -25.82 4.13
N GLU A 24 -19.53 -26.82 3.36
CA GLU A 24 -20.12 -27.23 2.08
C GLU A 24 -21.61 -27.55 2.25
N HIS A 25 -21.95 -28.34 3.27
CA HIS A 25 -23.31 -28.73 3.58
C HIS A 25 -24.20 -27.52 3.89
N THR A 26 -23.70 -26.61 4.73
CA THR A 26 -24.42 -25.40 5.13
C THR A 26 -24.61 -24.44 3.95
N LEU A 27 -23.58 -24.26 3.13
CA LEU A 27 -23.64 -23.42 1.92
C LEU A 27 -24.60 -24.00 0.89
N THR A 28 -24.60 -25.32 0.70
CA THR A 28 -25.57 -26.01 -0.17
C THR A 28 -27.01 -25.75 0.27
N GLY A 29 -27.30 -25.84 1.57
CA GLY A 29 -28.61 -25.53 2.13
C GLY A 29 -29.02 -24.07 1.96
N HIS A 30 -28.05 -23.15 2.09
CA HIS A 30 -28.27 -21.72 1.88
C HIS A 30 -28.60 -21.38 0.43
N LEU A 31 -27.81 -21.90 -0.52
CA LEU A 31 -28.00 -21.66 -1.96
C LEU A 31 -29.29 -22.27 -2.51
N ARG A 32 -29.85 -23.30 -1.85
CA ARG A 32 -31.12 -23.92 -2.23
C ARG A 32 -32.35 -23.04 -1.93
N ARG A 33 -32.20 -21.95 -1.16
CA ARG A 33 -33.34 -21.15 -0.71
C ARG A 33 -34.06 -20.48 -1.89
N PRO A 34 -35.40 -20.59 -1.97
CA PRO A 34 -36.17 -19.95 -3.03
C PRO A 34 -35.94 -18.44 -3.05
N GLY A 35 -35.71 -17.88 -4.24
CA GLY A 35 -35.53 -16.43 -4.43
C GLY A 35 -34.15 -15.90 -4.02
N ALA A 36 -33.16 -16.77 -3.75
CA ALA A 36 -31.77 -16.37 -3.58
C ALA A 36 -31.18 -15.89 -4.92
N VAL A 37 -30.94 -14.58 -5.02
CA VAL A 37 -30.39 -13.89 -6.20
C VAL A 37 -29.32 -12.92 -5.73
N GLY A 38 -28.30 -12.72 -6.55
CA GLY A 38 -27.20 -11.79 -6.30
C GLY A 38 -25.87 -12.49 -6.06
N ALA A 39 -24.95 -11.82 -5.38
CA ALA A 39 -23.56 -12.24 -5.27
C ALA A 39 -23.20 -12.64 -3.83
N MET A 40 -22.34 -13.63 -3.68
CA MET A 40 -21.62 -13.95 -2.44
C MET A 40 -20.12 -13.96 -2.73
N GLU A 41 -19.36 -13.10 -2.07
CA GLU A 41 -17.92 -13.01 -2.19
C GLU A 41 -17.27 -13.52 -0.89
N PHE A 42 -16.51 -14.59 -1.00
CA PHE A 42 -15.70 -15.17 0.06
C PHE A 42 -14.27 -14.67 -0.10
N ARG A 43 -13.72 -13.99 0.90
CA ARG A 43 -12.36 -13.45 0.86
C ARG A 43 -11.46 -14.23 1.81
N ALA A 44 -10.29 -14.59 1.32
CA ALA A 44 -9.21 -15.14 2.14
C ALA A 44 -8.57 -14.04 3.02
N PRO A 45 -7.80 -14.40 4.06
CA PRO A 45 -6.95 -13.45 4.77
C PRO A 45 -5.98 -12.73 3.81
N SER A 46 -5.69 -11.45 4.09
CA SER A 46 -4.73 -10.66 3.30
C SER A 46 -3.33 -11.26 3.38
N GLN A 47 -2.62 -11.30 2.26
CA GLN A 47 -1.22 -11.68 2.23
C GLN A 47 -0.33 -10.52 2.71
N PRO A 48 0.89 -10.80 3.21
CA PRO A 48 1.84 -9.76 3.61
C PRO A 48 2.18 -8.75 2.49
N SER A 49 2.03 -9.16 1.23
CA SER A 49 2.19 -8.32 0.03
C SER A 49 1.00 -7.41 -0.27
N GLY A 50 -0.03 -7.39 0.58
CA GLY A 50 -1.25 -6.58 0.42
C GLY A 50 -2.32 -7.20 -0.48
N GLY A 51 -2.01 -8.26 -1.23
CA GLY A 51 -2.97 -8.95 -2.08
C GLY A 51 -3.99 -9.79 -1.30
N GLN A 52 -5.25 -9.79 -1.73
CA GLN A 52 -6.32 -10.61 -1.14
C GLN A 52 -7.01 -11.45 -2.21
N GLY A 53 -6.92 -12.76 -2.08
CA GLY A 53 -7.63 -13.69 -2.96
C GLY A 53 -9.12 -13.77 -2.63
N ARG A 54 -9.97 -13.94 -3.64
CA ARG A 54 -11.42 -14.03 -3.47
C ARG A 54 -12.08 -15.09 -4.36
N CYS A 55 -13.17 -15.65 -3.87
CA CYS A 55 -14.06 -16.55 -4.57
C CYS A 55 -15.45 -15.91 -4.61
N THR A 56 -16.03 -15.73 -5.80
CA THR A 56 -17.35 -15.11 -5.96
C THR A 56 -18.34 -16.11 -6.52
N VAL A 57 -19.48 -16.27 -5.85
CA VAL A 57 -20.66 -16.96 -6.37
C VAL A 57 -21.65 -15.92 -6.86
N GLN A 58 -22.10 -16.07 -8.09
CA GLN A 58 -23.16 -15.25 -8.66
C GLN A 58 -24.39 -16.11 -8.94
N LEU A 59 -25.56 -15.64 -8.49
CA LEU A 59 -26.86 -16.25 -8.73
C LEU A 59 -27.70 -15.30 -9.58
N ALA A 60 -27.94 -15.67 -10.84
CA ALA A 60 -28.66 -14.83 -11.79
C ALA A 60 -30.11 -14.57 -11.37
N ALA A 61 -30.62 -13.38 -11.69
CA ALA A 61 -32.02 -13.05 -11.53
C ALA A 61 -32.89 -14.01 -12.35
N GLY A 62 -33.92 -14.58 -11.73
CA GLY A 62 -34.79 -15.60 -12.33
C GLY A 62 -34.34 -17.06 -12.10
N GLY A 63 -33.22 -17.29 -11.37
CA GLY A 63 -32.84 -18.64 -10.94
C GLY A 63 -32.42 -19.60 -12.07
N ALA A 64 -31.99 -19.05 -13.20
CA ALA A 64 -31.62 -19.82 -14.39
C ALA A 64 -30.17 -20.33 -14.38
N VAL A 65 -29.22 -19.57 -13.81
CA VAL A 65 -27.78 -19.88 -13.83
C VAL A 65 -27.11 -19.43 -12.52
N ALA A 66 -26.18 -20.25 -12.04
CA ALA A 66 -25.22 -19.93 -10.99
C ALA A 66 -23.79 -20.16 -11.51
N TRP A 67 -22.86 -19.31 -11.12
CA TRP A 67 -21.44 -19.52 -11.45
C TRP A 67 -20.51 -19.10 -10.33
N VAL A 68 -19.30 -19.65 -10.35
CA VAL A 68 -18.23 -19.39 -9.40
C VAL A 68 -17.04 -18.84 -10.15
N THR A 69 -16.54 -17.68 -9.73
CA THR A 69 -15.25 -17.15 -10.18
C THR A 69 -14.24 -17.14 -9.05
N ALA A 70 -12.97 -17.25 -9.40
CA ALA A 70 -11.86 -17.10 -8.47
C ALA A 70 -10.89 -16.03 -8.97
N ARG A 71 -10.37 -15.25 -8.03
CA ARG A 71 -9.27 -14.32 -8.24
C ARG A 71 -8.17 -14.61 -7.23
N PRO A 72 -6.98 -15.04 -7.68
CA PRO A 72 -5.81 -15.21 -6.81
C PRO A 72 -5.31 -13.86 -6.26
N ALA A 73 -4.63 -13.89 -5.12
CA ALA A 73 -3.94 -12.72 -4.59
C ALA A 73 -2.80 -12.28 -5.55
N GLY A 74 -2.64 -10.97 -5.77
CA GLY A 74 -1.56 -10.42 -6.61
C GLY A 74 -1.83 -10.44 -8.13
N HIS A 75 -3.02 -10.88 -8.56
CA HIS A 75 -3.44 -10.88 -9.96
C HIS A 75 -4.79 -10.17 -10.14
N ASP A 76 -4.79 -8.86 -9.90
CA ASP A 76 -6.02 -8.05 -9.78
C ASP A 76 -6.89 -7.99 -11.05
N LEU A 77 -6.28 -8.29 -12.20
CA LEU A 77 -6.94 -8.30 -13.51
C LEU A 77 -7.43 -9.69 -13.94
N VAL A 78 -7.10 -10.76 -13.21
CA VAL A 78 -7.44 -12.14 -13.60
C VAL A 78 -8.63 -12.63 -12.79
N GLU A 79 -9.73 -12.96 -13.47
CA GLU A 79 -10.89 -13.60 -12.88
C GLU A 79 -11.22 -14.86 -13.67
N GLU A 80 -11.00 -16.01 -13.04
CA GLU A 80 -11.17 -17.31 -13.68
C GLU A 80 -12.56 -17.87 -13.36
N MET A 81 -13.27 -18.35 -14.39
CA MET A 81 -14.52 -19.08 -14.21
C MET A 81 -14.23 -20.52 -13.78
N ILE A 82 -14.68 -20.90 -12.59
CA ILE A 82 -14.41 -22.20 -11.97
C ILE A 82 -15.54 -23.19 -12.20
N ALA A 83 -16.78 -22.73 -12.05
CA ALA A 83 -17.96 -23.56 -12.21
C ALA A 83 -19.11 -22.73 -12.75
N HIS A 84 -19.97 -23.36 -13.55
CA HIS A 84 -21.18 -22.78 -14.10
C HIS A 84 -22.25 -23.87 -14.19
N THR A 85 -23.38 -23.68 -13.53
CA THR A 85 -24.45 -24.70 -13.43
C THR A 85 -25.83 -24.06 -13.29
N ALA A 86 -26.88 -24.86 -13.47
CA ALA A 86 -28.24 -24.47 -13.14
C ALA A 86 -28.43 -24.38 -11.60
N PRO A 87 -29.10 -23.35 -11.05
CA PRO A 87 -29.28 -23.14 -9.60
C PRO A 87 -30.10 -24.22 -8.90
N THR A 88 -30.80 -25.07 -9.67
CA THR A 88 -31.57 -26.20 -9.16
C THR A 88 -30.68 -27.28 -8.53
N SER A 89 -29.38 -27.28 -8.84
CA SER A 89 -28.38 -28.16 -8.23
C SER A 89 -27.27 -27.32 -7.57
N PRO A 90 -27.46 -26.89 -6.29
CA PRO A 90 -26.51 -26.00 -5.61
C PRO A 90 -25.25 -26.69 -5.08
N ALA A 91 -25.23 -28.03 -4.98
CA ALA A 91 -24.09 -28.76 -4.42
C ALA A 91 -22.78 -28.58 -5.21
N PRO A 92 -22.78 -28.64 -6.57
CA PRO A 92 -21.59 -28.31 -7.36
C PRO A 92 -21.03 -26.89 -7.12
N ILE A 93 -21.90 -25.91 -6.88
CA ILE A 93 -21.46 -24.54 -6.56
C ILE A 93 -20.79 -24.51 -5.20
N ALA A 94 -21.41 -25.10 -4.17
CA ALA A 94 -20.84 -25.14 -2.83
C ALA A 94 -19.48 -25.87 -2.80
N ARG A 95 -19.37 -26.99 -3.53
CA ARG A 95 -18.10 -27.71 -3.70
C ARG A 95 -17.04 -26.86 -4.39
N ALA A 96 -17.37 -26.20 -5.49
CA ALA A 96 -16.45 -25.32 -6.19
C ALA A 96 -15.94 -24.18 -5.29
N VAL A 97 -16.78 -23.63 -4.41
CA VAL A 97 -16.35 -22.64 -3.42
C VAL A 97 -15.34 -23.23 -2.42
N VAL A 98 -15.60 -24.44 -1.92
CA VAL A 98 -14.68 -25.14 -1.01
C VAL A 98 -13.35 -25.42 -1.70
N ASP A 99 -13.36 -25.98 -2.90
CA ASP A 99 -12.15 -26.32 -3.66
C ASP A 99 -11.32 -25.04 -3.94
N VAL A 100 -11.97 -23.94 -4.31
CA VAL A 100 -11.27 -22.66 -4.50
C VAL A 100 -10.70 -22.15 -3.18
N CYS A 101 -11.50 -22.07 -2.12
CA CYS A 101 -11.04 -21.47 -0.87
C CYS A 101 -9.94 -22.31 -0.19
N ARG A 102 -10.10 -23.64 -0.17
CA ARG A 102 -9.16 -24.56 0.46
C ARG A 102 -7.91 -24.75 -0.39
N ASP A 103 -8.08 -25.14 -1.66
CA ASP A 103 -6.97 -25.66 -2.45
C ASP A 103 -6.28 -24.56 -3.28
N ARG A 104 -7.01 -23.53 -3.72
CA ARG A 104 -6.43 -22.43 -4.53
C ARG A 104 -6.05 -21.21 -3.70
N LEU A 105 -6.89 -20.80 -2.75
CA LEU A 105 -6.62 -19.66 -1.88
C LEU A 105 -5.82 -20.06 -0.63
N GLY A 106 -5.61 -21.37 -0.41
CA GLY A 106 -4.80 -21.89 0.68
C GLY A 106 -5.38 -21.63 2.07
N VAL A 107 -6.69 -21.44 2.18
CA VAL A 107 -7.34 -21.16 3.46
C VAL A 107 -7.42 -22.47 4.25
N PRO A 108 -6.82 -22.56 5.46
CA PRO A 108 -6.78 -23.81 6.20
C PRO A 108 -8.11 -24.14 6.89
N HIS A 109 -8.96 -23.13 7.14
CA HIS A 109 -10.23 -23.31 7.85
C HIS A 109 -11.28 -22.30 7.35
N PRO A 110 -12.55 -22.70 7.10
CA PRO A 110 -13.56 -21.81 6.50
C PRO A 110 -13.88 -20.58 7.35
N GLN A 111 -13.73 -20.64 8.68
CA GLN A 111 -13.95 -19.48 9.56
C GLN A 111 -12.90 -18.36 9.42
N LEU A 112 -11.82 -18.58 8.67
CA LEU A 112 -10.87 -17.52 8.31
C LEU A 112 -11.35 -16.70 7.11
N LEU A 113 -12.42 -17.13 6.44
CA LEU A 113 -13.05 -16.38 5.37
C LEU A 113 -13.89 -15.23 5.92
N THR A 114 -13.94 -14.16 5.14
CA THR A 114 -14.93 -13.09 5.33
C THR A 114 -15.93 -13.13 4.19
N LEU A 115 -17.17 -12.71 4.46
CA LEU A 115 -18.28 -12.81 3.51
C LEU A 115 -18.87 -11.44 3.17
N ARG A 116 -18.87 -11.07 1.89
CA ARG A 116 -19.68 -9.96 1.38
C ARG A 116 -20.82 -10.52 0.53
N CYS A 117 -22.02 -9.97 0.68
CA CYS A 117 -23.16 -10.37 -0.12
C CYS A 117 -23.84 -9.17 -0.77
N GLU A 118 -24.42 -9.39 -1.94
CA GLU A 118 -25.29 -8.44 -2.62
C GLU A 118 -26.58 -9.15 -3.03
N GLY A 119 -27.73 -8.47 -2.94
CA GLY A 119 -29.02 -9.05 -3.27
C GLY A 119 -29.63 -9.93 -2.16
N THR A 120 -30.65 -10.72 -2.52
CA THR A 120 -31.42 -11.53 -1.57
C THR A 120 -30.65 -12.75 -1.05
N VAL A 121 -29.60 -13.18 -1.75
CA VAL A 121 -28.70 -14.25 -1.29
C VAL A 121 -27.96 -13.88 0.01
N GLY A 122 -27.83 -12.58 0.33
CA GLY A 122 -27.25 -12.11 1.58
C GLY A 122 -28.15 -12.24 2.82
N ARG A 123 -29.41 -12.65 2.64
CA ARG A 123 -30.35 -12.85 3.76
C ARG A 123 -30.05 -14.17 4.46
N TYR A 124 -30.06 -14.18 5.79
CA TYR A 124 -29.90 -15.40 6.60
C TYR A 124 -28.57 -16.15 6.42
N THR A 125 -27.48 -15.44 6.09
CA THR A 125 -26.13 -16.01 5.98
C THR A 125 -25.50 -16.35 7.33
N GLY A 126 -26.13 -15.99 8.46
CA GLY A 126 -25.63 -16.27 9.81
C GLY A 126 -25.37 -17.75 10.11
N ALA A 127 -26.04 -18.66 9.40
CA ALA A 127 -25.76 -20.10 9.50
C ALA A 127 -24.36 -20.49 9.04
N LEU A 128 -23.75 -19.73 8.11
CA LEU A 128 -22.38 -19.94 7.64
C LEU A 128 -21.33 -19.54 8.68
N ARG A 129 -21.74 -18.81 9.74
CA ARG A 129 -20.87 -18.34 10.83
C ARG A 129 -19.61 -17.60 10.35
N LEU A 130 -19.68 -16.98 9.18
CA LEU A 130 -18.63 -16.13 8.64
C LEU A 130 -18.80 -14.71 9.15
N ILE A 131 -17.68 -14.03 9.39
CA ILE A 131 -17.68 -12.61 9.67
C ILE A 131 -18.00 -11.89 8.36
N ARG A 132 -19.00 -11.00 8.37
CA ARG A 132 -19.30 -10.25 7.14
C ARG A 132 -18.16 -9.29 6.86
N SER A 133 -17.73 -9.14 5.60
CA SER A 133 -16.59 -8.29 5.24
C SER A 133 -16.77 -6.82 5.61
N ASP A 134 -18.01 -6.34 5.79
CA ASP A 134 -18.36 -5.01 6.32
C ASP A 134 -18.37 -4.93 7.86
N SER A 135 -18.33 -6.07 8.54
CA SER A 135 -18.39 -6.22 10.00
C SER A 135 -17.12 -6.81 10.62
N VAL A 136 -16.19 -7.30 9.79
CA VAL A 136 -14.78 -7.33 10.17
C VAL A 136 -14.45 -5.86 10.41
N PRO A 137 -14.08 -5.44 11.63
CA PRO A 137 -13.40 -4.17 11.75
C PRO A 137 -12.17 -4.35 10.88
N VAL A 138 -12.19 -3.77 9.67
CA VAL A 138 -10.97 -3.59 8.87
C VAL A 138 -10.07 -2.92 9.86
N GLY A 139 -9.06 -3.65 10.31
CA GLY A 139 -8.40 -3.37 11.57
C GLY A 139 -7.62 -2.10 11.38
N ARG A 140 -8.26 -0.94 11.55
CA ARG A 140 -7.78 0.41 11.19
C ARG A 140 -6.52 0.33 10.35
N ASP A 141 -6.66 -0.13 9.11
CA ASP A 141 -5.53 -0.08 8.20
C ASP A 141 -5.30 1.42 7.96
N PRO A 142 -4.10 1.97 8.20
CA PRO A 142 -3.76 3.34 7.82
C PRO A 142 -4.08 3.64 6.34
N ALA A 143 -4.28 2.62 5.50
CA ALA A 143 -4.71 2.74 4.11
C ALA A 143 -6.21 2.99 3.87
N ASP A 144 -7.10 2.78 4.86
CA ASP A 144 -8.55 3.02 4.69
C ASP A 144 -8.93 4.50 4.87
N TYR A 145 -8.11 5.23 5.64
CA TYR A 145 -8.04 6.68 5.65
C TYR A 145 -6.60 7.02 5.33
N PRO A 146 -6.17 6.86 4.06
CA PRO A 146 -4.80 7.19 3.73
C PRO A 146 -4.63 8.64 4.18
N ASN A 147 -3.66 8.88 5.05
CA ASN A 147 -3.27 10.24 5.39
C ASN A 147 -3.12 10.94 4.02
N PRO A 148 -3.65 12.14 3.78
CA PRO A 148 -3.63 12.75 2.44
C PRO A 148 -2.26 12.69 1.75
N ILE A 149 -1.20 12.60 2.55
CA ILE A 149 0.17 12.43 2.10
C ILE A 149 0.51 11.03 1.50
N ASP A 150 -0.20 9.97 1.87
CA ASP A 150 -0.04 8.58 1.41
C ASP A 150 -0.80 8.26 0.12
N VAL A 151 -1.53 9.23 -0.44
CA VAL A 151 -2.30 9.06 -1.68
C VAL A 151 -1.54 9.65 -2.84
N ALA A 152 -1.31 8.85 -3.88
CA ALA A 152 -0.77 9.37 -5.13
C ALA A 152 -1.80 10.29 -5.79
N VAL A 153 -1.37 11.48 -6.16
CA VAL A 153 -2.19 12.50 -6.81
C VAL A 153 -1.63 12.78 -8.20
N GLU A 154 -2.55 13.01 -9.14
CA GLU A 154 -2.20 13.54 -10.44
C GLU A 154 -1.80 15.01 -10.28
N VAL A 155 -0.76 15.41 -11.00
CA VAL A 155 -0.25 16.78 -11.03
C VAL A 155 -0.40 17.30 -12.44
N GLU A 156 -1.08 18.42 -12.58
CA GLU A 156 -1.42 18.98 -13.91
C GLU A 156 -0.18 19.57 -14.60
N ASP A 157 0.66 20.28 -13.85
CA ASP A 157 1.87 20.93 -14.35
C ASP A 157 2.92 21.16 -13.24
N HIS A 158 4.04 21.80 -13.61
CA HIS A 158 5.12 22.11 -12.67
C HIS A 158 4.73 23.15 -11.61
N VAL A 159 3.68 23.94 -11.83
CA VAL A 159 3.16 24.91 -10.87
C VAL A 159 2.41 24.18 -9.75
N ASP A 160 1.53 23.24 -10.10
CA ASP A 160 0.84 22.38 -9.12
C ASP A 160 1.85 21.53 -8.32
N ALA A 161 2.88 20.98 -8.99
CA ALA A 161 3.98 20.29 -8.30
C ALA A 161 4.66 21.19 -7.24
N ARG A 162 4.91 22.45 -7.62
CA ARG A 162 5.59 23.44 -6.78
C ARG A 162 4.76 23.81 -5.54
N GLU A 163 3.47 24.07 -5.71
CA GLU A 163 2.57 24.40 -4.58
C GLU A 163 2.50 23.26 -3.56
N ARG A 164 2.48 22.01 -4.04
CA ARG A 164 2.51 20.82 -3.16
C ARG A 164 3.82 20.68 -2.40
N TYR A 165 4.94 20.95 -3.06
CA TYR A 165 6.25 20.96 -2.41
C TYR A 165 6.40 22.07 -1.38
N GLU A 166 5.84 23.25 -1.64
CA GLU A 166 5.82 24.37 -0.68
C GLU A 166 5.14 23.94 0.63
N ALA A 167 3.98 23.29 0.55
CA ALA A 167 3.29 22.76 1.73
C ALA A 167 4.11 21.70 2.48
N ILE A 168 4.79 20.80 1.76
CA ILE A 168 5.66 19.78 2.38
C ILE A 168 6.88 20.41 3.06
N ILE A 169 7.50 21.41 2.44
CA ILE A 169 8.65 22.12 3.02
C ILE A 169 8.23 22.82 4.31
N GLU A 170 7.09 23.51 4.30
CA GLU A 170 6.56 24.16 5.50
C GLU A 170 6.27 23.13 6.61
N GLN A 171 5.66 22.00 6.26
CA GLN A 171 5.38 20.92 7.21
C GLN A 171 6.66 20.32 7.82
N VAL A 172 7.69 20.05 7.00
CA VAL A 172 8.94 19.40 7.45
C VAL A 172 9.84 20.37 8.22
N THR A 173 9.94 21.62 7.79
CA THR A 173 10.87 22.60 8.36
C THR A 173 10.24 23.53 9.40
N GLY A 174 8.90 23.54 9.49
CA GLY A 174 8.13 24.46 10.32
C GLY A 174 8.20 25.92 9.84
N ARG A 175 8.67 26.18 8.62
CA ARG A 175 8.86 27.52 8.06
C ARG A 175 8.48 27.57 6.58
N PRO A 176 7.88 28.65 6.10
CA PRO A 176 7.60 28.81 4.68
C PRO A 176 8.90 28.93 3.87
N CYS A 177 8.87 28.45 2.63
CA CYS A 177 9.91 28.72 1.64
C CYS A 177 9.59 29.98 0.82
N VAL A 178 10.57 30.44 0.03
CA VAL A 178 10.44 31.55 -0.90
C VAL A 178 10.64 31.05 -2.32
N VAL A 179 9.85 31.52 -3.28
CA VAL A 179 10.07 31.28 -4.70
C VAL A 179 11.10 32.28 -5.23
N ASP A 180 12.18 31.80 -5.87
CA ASP A 180 13.18 32.67 -6.50
C ASP A 180 12.78 33.13 -7.90
N GLU A 181 13.60 33.99 -8.52
CA GLU A 181 13.35 34.59 -9.85
C GLU A 181 13.23 33.56 -10.98
N VAL A 182 13.71 32.33 -10.78
CA VAL A 182 13.67 31.24 -11.76
C VAL A 182 12.69 30.14 -11.35
N GLY A 183 11.84 30.40 -10.35
CA GLY A 183 10.75 29.50 -9.95
C GLY A 183 11.16 28.37 -9.02
N HIS A 184 12.37 28.39 -8.45
CA HIS A 184 12.77 27.40 -7.44
C HIS A 184 12.23 27.76 -6.07
N LEU A 185 11.87 26.75 -5.28
CA LEU A 185 11.61 26.93 -3.85
C LEU A 185 12.95 26.99 -3.12
N VAL A 186 13.12 28.01 -2.28
CA VAL A 186 14.35 28.27 -1.52
C VAL A 186 14.00 28.38 -0.04
N PHE A 187 14.74 27.66 0.79
CA PHE A 187 14.58 27.69 2.25
C PHE A 187 15.92 27.43 2.95
N ASP A 188 16.03 27.81 4.22
CA ASP A 188 17.25 27.61 5.00
C ASP A 188 17.17 26.35 5.86
N HIS A 189 18.25 25.57 5.86
CA HIS A 189 18.46 24.44 6.76
C HIS A 189 19.90 24.44 7.27
N VAL A 190 20.08 24.31 8.58
CA VAL A 190 21.41 24.35 9.26
C VAL A 190 22.32 25.50 8.80
N GLY A 191 21.75 26.68 8.51
CA GLY A 191 22.50 27.86 8.07
C GLY A 191 22.88 27.88 6.58
N HIS A 192 22.32 26.98 5.78
CA HIS A 192 22.57 26.85 4.35
C HIS A 192 21.27 26.93 3.54
N ARG A 193 21.35 27.53 2.34
CA ARG A 193 20.24 27.57 1.40
C ARG A 193 20.06 26.23 0.70
N MET A 194 18.84 25.72 0.79
CA MET A 194 18.33 24.55 0.09
C MET A 194 17.47 25.01 -1.09
N HIS A 195 17.46 24.22 -2.16
CA HIS A 195 16.72 24.53 -3.37
C HIS A 195 15.85 23.33 -3.78
N VAL A 196 14.64 23.60 -4.25
CA VAL A 196 13.81 22.64 -4.99
C VAL A 196 13.51 23.23 -6.37
N SER A 197 13.98 22.56 -7.40
CA SER A 197 13.79 22.98 -8.79
C SER A 197 12.87 22.03 -9.53
N PHE A 198 12.02 22.60 -10.39
CA PHE A 198 11.11 21.90 -11.30
C PHE A 198 11.56 22.24 -12.71
N THR A 199 11.91 21.23 -13.51
CA THR A 199 12.32 21.43 -14.91
C THR A 199 11.14 21.08 -15.78
N GLU A 200 10.70 21.99 -16.66
CA GLU A 200 9.46 21.84 -17.44
C GLU A 200 9.40 20.54 -18.28
N ASP A 201 10.56 20.06 -18.74
CA ASP A 201 10.68 18.85 -19.56
C ASP A 201 10.97 17.56 -18.76
N GLU A 202 11.15 17.63 -17.43
CA GLU A 202 11.49 16.47 -16.59
C GLU A 202 10.34 16.14 -15.62
N PRO A 203 9.89 14.86 -15.52
CA PRO A 203 8.82 14.46 -14.61
C PRO A 203 9.31 14.30 -13.15
N PHE A 204 10.29 15.10 -12.73
CA PHE A 204 10.92 15.02 -11.41
C PHE A 204 11.14 16.41 -10.81
N ALA A 205 10.91 16.53 -9.50
CA ALA A 205 11.43 17.62 -8.70
C ALA A 205 12.85 17.28 -8.23
N ARG A 206 13.75 18.26 -8.22
CA ARG A 206 15.12 18.09 -7.76
C ARG A 206 15.36 18.93 -6.52
N ILE A 207 15.66 18.25 -5.41
CA ILE A 207 16.08 18.89 -4.16
C ILE A 207 17.60 18.92 -4.16
N TRP A 208 18.21 20.07 -3.94
CA TRP A 208 19.66 20.19 -4.00
C TRP A 208 20.22 21.33 -3.14
N ALA A 209 21.48 21.20 -2.76
CA ALA A 209 22.22 22.21 -2.02
C ALA A 209 23.72 22.14 -2.33
N TRP A 210 24.37 23.30 -2.32
CA TRP A 210 25.82 23.38 -2.48
C TRP A 210 26.52 23.04 -1.18
N VAL A 211 27.42 22.06 -1.22
CA VAL A 211 28.18 21.58 -0.06
C VAL A 211 29.55 22.26 -0.03
N VAL A 212 30.28 22.20 -1.14
CA VAL A 212 31.63 22.76 -1.27
C VAL A 212 31.69 23.64 -2.51
N ARG A 213 32.14 24.89 -2.32
CA ARG A 213 32.47 25.76 -3.44
C ARG A 213 33.99 25.76 -3.67
N GLY A 214 34.44 25.26 -4.83
CA GLY A 214 35.84 25.30 -5.21
C GLY A 214 36.71 24.25 -4.51
N VAL A 215 36.56 22.98 -4.89
CA VAL A 215 37.39 21.89 -4.37
C VAL A 215 38.87 22.09 -4.69
N ARG A 216 39.72 21.66 -3.76
CA ARG A 216 41.19 21.71 -3.90
C ARG A 216 41.70 20.86 -5.06
N SER A 217 41.15 19.66 -5.21
CA SER A 217 41.52 18.67 -6.23
C SER A 217 40.26 18.01 -6.76
N ARG A 218 40.05 18.09 -8.08
CA ARG A 218 38.92 17.44 -8.74
C ARG A 218 39.02 15.92 -8.67
N ALA A 219 40.23 15.37 -8.75
CA ALA A 219 40.45 13.93 -8.71
C ALA A 219 40.12 13.34 -7.34
N GLU A 220 40.56 14.00 -6.26
CA GLU A 220 40.22 13.59 -4.89
C GLU A 220 38.72 13.74 -4.63
N ALA A 221 38.11 14.84 -5.08
CA ALA A 221 36.68 15.06 -4.95
C ALA A 221 35.87 13.98 -5.67
N ALA A 222 36.27 13.57 -6.87
CA ALA A 222 35.61 12.50 -7.62
C ALA A 222 35.65 11.15 -6.88
N LEU A 223 36.80 10.80 -6.29
CA LEU A 223 36.94 9.57 -5.49
C LEU A 223 36.07 9.61 -4.23
N GLU A 224 36.03 10.74 -3.54
CA GLU A 224 35.21 10.88 -2.34
C GLU A 224 33.72 10.84 -2.67
N ILE A 225 33.29 11.51 -3.73
CA ILE A 225 31.90 11.47 -4.21
C ILE A 225 31.49 10.05 -4.59
N ALA A 226 32.37 9.29 -5.25
CA ALA A 226 32.09 7.90 -5.58
C ALA A 226 31.86 7.04 -4.33
N ARG A 227 32.56 7.31 -3.22
CA ARG A 227 32.32 6.63 -1.93
C ARG A 227 31.00 7.06 -1.30
N LEU A 228 30.74 8.36 -1.23
CA LEU A 228 29.49 8.88 -0.66
C LEU A 228 28.26 8.31 -1.38
N ASN A 229 28.34 8.16 -2.71
CA ASN A 229 27.27 7.58 -3.53
C ASN A 229 27.16 6.06 -3.42
N LEU A 230 28.10 5.37 -2.77
CA LEU A 230 27.98 3.95 -2.43
C LEU A 230 27.33 3.75 -1.06
N ASP A 231 27.39 4.76 -0.19
CA ASP A 231 26.89 4.68 1.19
C ASP A 231 25.41 5.09 1.32
N ASP A 232 24.88 5.88 0.37
CA ASP A 232 23.49 6.34 0.37
C ASP A 232 22.83 6.20 -1.01
N ASP A 233 21.74 5.43 -1.07
CA ASP A 233 21.03 5.13 -2.32
C ASP A 233 19.98 6.20 -2.69
N LEU A 234 19.60 7.06 -1.74
CA LEU A 234 18.53 8.06 -1.91
C LEU A 234 19.05 9.45 -2.28
N THR A 235 20.29 9.75 -1.89
CA THR A 235 20.95 11.03 -2.16
C THR A 235 22.20 10.81 -2.98
N SER A 236 22.37 11.63 -4.01
CA SER A 236 23.57 11.65 -4.82
C SER A 236 24.39 12.91 -4.59
N TRP A 237 25.70 12.73 -4.62
CA TRP A 237 26.71 13.77 -4.60
C TRP A 237 27.22 13.95 -6.02
N VAL A 238 27.31 15.21 -6.45
CA VAL A 238 27.70 15.56 -7.82
C VAL A 238 28.82 16.58 -7.79
N LEU A 239 29.86 16.31 -8.58
CA LEU A 239 30.92 17.27 -8.88
C LEU A 239 30.56 18.05 -10.14
N ASP A 240 30.04 19.27 -9.96
CA ASP A 240 29.79 20.21 -11.04
C ASP A 240 30.96 21.21 -11.14
N GLY A 241 31.79 21.04 -12.17
CA GLY A 241 33.01 21.83 -12.30
C GLY A 241 33.95 21.62 -11.11
N ARG A 242 34.11 22.64 -10.27
CA ARG A 242 34.88 22.53 -9.00
C ARG A 242 33.97 22.61 -7.77
N HIS A 243 32.68 22.41 -7.92
CA HIS A 243 31.73 22.55 -6.84
C HIS A 243 31.08 21.20 -6.55
N VAL A 244 30.89 20.90 -5.28
CA VAL A 244 30.19 19.69 -4.85
C VAL A 244 28.81 20.10 -4.41
N MET A 245 27.79 19.45 -4.97
CA MET A 245 26.43 19.54 -4.52
C MET A 245 25.95 18.18 -4.01
N GLN A 246 25.05 18.23 -3.04
CA GLN A 246 24.18 17.12 -2.69
C GLN A 246 22.86 17.32 -3.43
N ARG A 247 22.29 16.24 -3.99
CA ARG A 247 20.98 16.28 -4.64
C ARG A 247 20.19 14.99 -4.44
N THR A 248 18.87 15.10 -4.46
CA THR A 248 17.96 13.97 -4.67
C THR A 248 16.90 14.37 -5.69
N THR A 249 16.29 13.39 -6.34
CA THR A 249 15.27 13.56 -7.37
C THR A 249 14.04 12.75 -7.01
N VAL A 250 12.87 13.35 -7.11
CA VAL A 250 11.60 12.75 -6.73
C VAL A 250 10.63 12.84 -7.89
N PRO A 251 9.99 11.73 -8.31
CA PRO A 251 8.95 11.75 -9.33
C PRO A 251 7.78 12.65 -8.93
N VAL A 252 7.30 13.48 -9.85
CA VAL A 252 6.10 14.30 -9.67
C VAL A 252 4.91 13.85 -10.51
N ALA A 253 5.07 12.81 -11.33
CA ALA A 253 4.00 12.23 -12.13
C ALA A 253 4.10 10.69 -12.18
N PRO A 254 3.28 9.95 -11.41
CA PRO A 254 2.34 10.45 -10.40
C PRO A 254 3.06 10.99 -9.16
N PHE A 255 2.51 12.03 -8.51
CA PHE A 255 3.08 12.61 -7.30
C PHE A 255 2.59 11.86 -6.07
N LEU A 256 3.51 11.32 -5.27
CA LEU A 256 3.18 10.80 -3.95
C LEU A 256 3.78 11.72 -2.88
N PRO A 257 2.96 12.50 -2.15
CA PRO A 257 3.47 13.45 -1.18
C PRO A 257 4.36 12.79 -0.10
N ARG A 258 4.10 11.53 0.26
CA ARG A 258 4.92 10.77 1.23
C ARG A 258 6.35 10.57 0.74
N HIS A 259 6.53 10.31 -0.57
CA HIS A 259 7.86 10.19 -1.15
C HIS A 259 8.59 11.52 -1.16
N ALA A 260 7.87 12.62 -1.46
CA ALA A 260 8.45 13.96 -1.41
C ALA A 260 8.86 14.36 0.01
N GLN A 261 8.02 14.10 1.02
CA GLN A 261 8.36 14.33 2.44
C GLN A 261 9.58 13.48 2.84
N HIS A 262 9.54 12.17 2.57
CA HIS A 262 10.63 11.27 2.97
C HIS A 262 11.96 11.64 2.31
N ALA A 263 11.95 11.94 1.01
CA ALA A 263 13.14 12.38 0.29
C ALA A 263 13.68 13.70 0.82
N LEU A 264 12.80 14.65 1.16
CA LEU A 264 13.21 15.92 1.77
C LEU A 264 13.83 15.71 3.16
N GLU A 265 13.17 14.97 4.04
CA GLU A 265 13.68 14.67 5.39
C GLU A 265 15.04 13.97 5.34
N HIS A 266 15.16 12.93 4.49
CA HIS A 266 16.40 12.19 4.31
C HIS A 266 17.51 13.08 3.75
N PHE A 267 17.20 13.91 2.75
CA PHE A 267 18.13 14.87 2.18
C PHE A 267 18.66 15.84 3.25
N LEU A 268 17.76 16.42 4.05
CA LEU A 268 18.11 17.39 5.09
C LEU A 268 18.92 16.75 6.23
N LEU A 269 18.58 15.53 6.63
CA LEU A 269 19.31 14.76 7.64
C LEU A 269 20.72 14.42 7.14
N THR A 270 20.82 13.87 5.92
CA THR A 270 22.09 13.50 5.30
C THR A 270 23.00 14.73 5.14
N TYR A 271 22.43 15.86 4.72
CA TYR A 271 23.15 17.12 4.59
C TYR A 271 23.73 17.56 5.94
N ALA A 272 22.90 17.61 6.99
CA ALA A 272 23.33 18.02 8.32
C ALA A 272 24.41 17.08 8.90
N ALA A 273 24.31 15.77 8.65
CA ALA A 273 25.23 14.78 9.21
C ALA A 273 26.61 14.76 8.53
N THR A 274 26.66 15.01 7.21
CA THR A 274 27.86 14.72 6.40
C THR A 274 28.56 15.97 5.88
N ARG A 275 27.84 17.08 5.68
CA ARG A 275 28.33 18.25 4.95
C ARG A 275 29.64 18.81 5.51
N ASP A 276 29.75 18.97 6.83
CA ASP A 276 30.95 19.58 7.44
C ASP A 276 32.20 18.72 7.25
N GLN A 277 32.04 17.39 7.31
CA GLN A 277 33.14 16.48 7.06
C GLN A 277 33.58 16.52 5.60
N VAL A 278 32.62 16.53 4.67
CA VAL A 278 32.90 16.64 3.23
C VAL A 278 33.58 17.98 2.92
N ALA A 279 33.09 19.08 3.50
CA ALA A 279 33.67 20.40 3.35
C ALA A 279 35.10 20.48 3.89
N ALA A 280 35.37 19.88 5.05
CA ALA A 280 36.73 19.83 5.62
C ALA A 280 37.70 19.01 4.76
N ARG A 281 37.24 17.90 4.17
CA ARG A 281 38.07 17.03 3.32
C ARG A 281 38.38 17.65 1.95
N LEU A 282 37.36 18.22 1.30
CA LEU A 282 37.43 18.63 -0.11
C LEU A 282 37.60 20.13 -0.32
N GLY A 283 37.27 20.93 0.69
CA GLY A 283 37.28 22.38 0.63
C GLY A 283 38.66 22.97 0.30
N PRO A 284 38.68 24.24 -0.13
CA PRO A 284 39.94 24.95 -0.33
C PRO A 284 40.69 25.06 1.01
N ARG A 285 42.02 25.00 0.96
CA ARG A 285 42.85 25.25 2.15
C ARG A 285 42.57 26.67 2.63
N THR A 286 42.08 26.83 3.86
CA THR A 286 42.14 28.10 4.56
C THR A 286 43.62 28.49 4.66
N ARG A 287 44.02 29.54 3.94
CA ARG A 287 45.29 30.19 4.21
C ARG A 287 45.14 30.86 5.57
N SER A 288 45.84 30.33 6.57
CA SER A 288 46.17 31.06 7.80
C SER A 288 47.03 32.27 7.47
#